data_AF-A0A1G9CAI4-F1
#
_entry.id   AF-A0A1G9CAI4-F1
#
_cell.length_a   1.000
_cell.length_b   1.000
_cell.length_c   1.000
_cell.angle_alpha   90.00
_cell.angle_beta   90.00
_cell.angle_gamma   90.00
#
_symmetry.space_group_name_H-M   'P 1'
#
loop_
_entity.id
_entity.type
_entity.pdbx_description
1 polymer ?
#
loop_
_entity_poly.entity_id
_entity_poly.type
_entity_poly.pdbx_seq_one_letter_code
_entity_poly.pdbx_strand_id
1 'polypeptide(L)'
;MNIKKTTAIFLSMSLLITTPVFSKEPQKPVQTTSMQTLTKIDATAQKSLNKIYQVFPELKNYHIGMIQKGTGKHGYGVEQWDITFTKEKKKLNTPQGDASVEIEVSTGEILNVNFQDKQLAPLPHNQAEQQAKDFLQKFIGNESKQYIVQRFEDNTLGTTGGTSVVFSKKMQPNETFKTISVRLGANVGVRAFARGHTELGDLTGNQLNRQEIQSALNKLYKVYPEAKQLEVVRANRGKRDVGFLVKYESTQLWVQEKGKNGFFGFVEYDLSGNLLSLSKSETSPPIEKPLPENKAKEKAAVLVKDLYEKNWGDYAFSHVETKPFKNKDSITKVYFKHVNIPKKELEIVFNGDGSVVSVTNFEKK
;
A
#
# COMPACT_ATOMS: atom_id res chain seq x y z
N MET A 1 48.16 34.57 62.56
CA MET A 1 46.82 35.09 62.95
C MET A 1 45.88 34.92 61.77
N ASN A 2 44.79 34.18 61.99
CA ASN A 2 43.56 33.97 61.21
C ASN A 2 43.43 34.35 59.72
N ILE A 3 43.40 33.30 58.88
CA ILE A 3 42.37 32.87 57.89
C ILE A 3 41.38 33.92 57.31
N LYS A 4 41.30 34.03 55.97
CA LYS A 4 40.17 33.64 55.05
C LYS A 4 40.35 34.34 53.68
N LYS A 5 40.85 33.63 52.66
CA LYS A 5 40.16 32.79 51.65
C LYS A 5 39.34 33.59 50.62
N THR A 6 39.83 33.62 49.37
CA THR A 6 39.03 33.20 48.20
C THR A 6 39.92 32.73 47.05
N THR A 7 39.44 31.68 46.40
CA THR A 7 40.11 30.76 45.48
C THR A 7 39.90 31.20 44.03
N ALA A 8 40.92 31.04 43.17
CA ALA A 8 40.75 30.97 41.72
C ALA A 8 41.47 29.71 41.20
N ILE A 9 40.68 28.76 40.69
CA ILE A 9 41.15 27.53 40.06
C ILE A 9 41.36 27.83 38.57
N PHE A 10 42.60 27.76 38.10
CA PHE A 10 42.92 27.71 36.67
C PHE A 10 42.82 26.27 36.20
N LEU A 11 41.83 26.01 35.33
CA LEU A 11 41.62 24.73 34.67
C LEU A 11 42.56 24.61 33.47
N SER A 12 43.32 23.51 33.44
CA SER A 12 44.26 23.12 32.39
C SER A 12 43.54 22.87 31.05
N MET A 13 44.06 23.51 29.99
CA MET A 13 43.73 23.20 28.59
C MET A 13 44.15 21.77 28.24
N SER A 14 43.17 20.92 27.90
CA SER A 14 43.41 19.66 27.20
C SER A 14 42.74 19.74 25.84
N LEU A 15 43.56 19.78 24.79
CA LEU A 15 43.18 19.68 23.39
C LEU A 15 42.44 18.36 23.14
N LEU A 16 41.14 18.45 22.80
CA LEU A 16 40.40 17.33 22.23
C LEU A 16 40.21 17.58 20.74
N ILE A 17 40.93 16.79 19.97
CA ILE A 17 40.86 16.65 18.52
C ILE A 17 39.43 16.21 18.19
N THR A 18 38.64 17.09 17.58
CA THR A 18 37.31 16.74 17.06
C THR A 18 37.47 16.01 15.74
N THR A 19 37.67 14.69 15.77
CA THR A 19 37.35 13.86 14.60
C THR A 19 35.83 13.93 14.38
N PRO A 20 35.33 14.13 13.15
CA PRO A 20 33.91 14.02 12.89
C PRO A 20 33.48 12.59 13.24
N VAL A 21 32.66 12.48 14.29
CA VAL A 21 31.93 11.26 14.58
C VAL A 21 30.95 11.09 13.43
N PHE A 22 31.36 10.31 12.42
CA PHE A 22 30.44 9.62 11.54
C PHE A 22 29.56 8.75 12.44
N SER A 23 28.46 9.33 12.89
CA SER A 23 27.36 8.61 13.51
C SER A 23 26.79 7.73 12.40
N LYS A 24 27.38 6.53 12.26
CA LYS A 24 26.71 5.43 11.57
C LYS A 24 25.40 5.26 12.33
N GLU A 25 24.30 5.72 11.74
CA GLU A 25 22.98 5.25 12.14
C GLU A 25 23.11 3.73 12.31
N PRO A 26 22.69 3.15 13.46
CA PRO A 26 22.59 1.72 13.54
C PRO A 26 21.61 1.31 12.44
N GLN A 27 22.15 0.77 11.34
CA GLN A 27 21.37 0.04 10.37
C GLN A 27 20.61 -1.00 11.19
N LYS A 28 19.29 -0.81 11.35
CA LYS A 28 18.43 -1.86 11.86
C LYS A 28 18.79 -3.12 11.07
N PRO A 29 19.09 -4.25 11.73
CA PRO A 29 19.46 -5.45 11.01
C PRO A 29 18.35 -5.76 10.01
N VAL A 30 18.72 -5.84 8.74
CA VAL A 30 17.87 -6.45 7.71
C VAL A 30 17.58 -7.85 8.25
N GLN A 31 16.31 -8.13 8.56
CA GLN A 31 15.88 -9.44 9.03
C GLN A 31 16.40 -10.49 8.06
N THR A 32 17.40 -11.24 8.50
CA THR A 32 17.94 -12.35 7.73
C THR A 32 16.91 -13.47 7.81
N THR A 33 16.21 -13.71 6.70
CA THR A 33 15.20 -14.75 6.53
C THR A 33 15.83 -16.12 6.81
N SER A 34 15.54 -16.73 7.96
CA SER A 34 16.07 -18.06 8.31
C SER A 34 15.04 -19.15 8.05
N MET A 35 15.04 -19.72 6.84
CA MET A 35 14.20 -20.87 6.50
C MET A 35 14.98 -22.17 6.71
N GLN A 36 14.46 -23.08 7.53
CA GLN A 36 15.02 -24.41 7.75
C GLN A 36 14.24 -25.46 6.97
N THR A 37 14.93 -26.27 6.17
CA THR A 37 14.31 -27.40 5.45
C THR A 37 14.00 -28.54 6.41
N LEU A 38 12.78 -29.07 6.36
CA LEU A 38 12.27 -30.10 7.26
C LEU A 38 11.66 -31.27 6.50
N THR A 39 11.46 -32.39 7.21
CA THR A 39 10.85 -33.62 6.66
C THR A 39 9.39 -33.80 7.05
N LYS A 40 8.90 -33.05 8.04
CA LYS A 40 7.52 -33.12 8.54
C LYS A 40 7.04 -31.76 9.03
N ILE A 41 5.72 -31.58 8.97
CA ILE A 41 5.00 -30.45 9.59
C ILE A 41 4.42 -30.89 10.94
N ASP A 42 4.08 -29.93 11.80
CA ASP A 42 3.42 -30.20 13.07
C ASP A 42 1.91 -30.52 12.91
N ALA A 43 1.26 -30.90 14.01
CA ALA A 43 -0.17 -31.26 13.99
C ALA A 43 -1.08 -30.08 13.62
N THR A 44 -0.70 -28.85 13.97
CA THR A 44 -1.46 -27.63 13.67
C THR A 44 -1.45 -27.38 12.16
N ALA A 45 -0.26 -27.37 11.55
CA ALA A 45 -0.10 -27.24 10.11
C ALA A 45 -0.74 -28.42 9.35
N GLN A 46 -0.66 -29.65 9.88
CA GLN A 46 -1.32 -30.80 9.27
C GLN A 46 -2.85 -30.67 9.26
N LYS A 47 -3.45 -30.13 10.32
CA LYS A 47 -4.90 -29.85 10.37
C LYS A 47 -5.29 -28.84 9.29
N SER A 48 -4.51 -27.78 9.12
CA SER A 48 -4.75 -26.77 8.10
C SER A 48 -4.55 -27.31 6.69
N LEU A 49 -3.53 -28.13 6.47
CA LEU A 49 -3.32 -28.82 5.19
C LEU A 49 -4.47 -29.77 4.86
N ASN A 50 -5.03 -30.47 5.84
CA ASN A 50 -6.22 -31.31 5.64
C ASN A 50 -7.44 -30.50 5.19
N LYS A 51 -7.62 -29.28 5.73
CA LYS A 51 -8.67 -28.35 5.28
C LYS A 51 -8.42 -27.88 3.84
N ILE A 52 -7.17 -27.60 3.48
CA ILE A 52 -6.80 -27.28 2.09
C ILE A 52 -7.16 -28.44 1.16
N TYR A 53 -6.85 -29.68 1.52
CA TYR A 53 -7.22 -30.86 0.72
C TYR A 53 -8.72 -31.10 0.56
N GLN A 54 -9.57 -30.55 1.43
CA GLN A 54 -11.03 -30.62 1.25
C GLN A 54 -11.53 -29.64 0.19
N VAL A 55 -10.79 -28.56 -0.05
CA VAL A 55 -11.15 -27.51 -1.01
C VAL A 55 -10.41 -27.68 -2.34
N PHE A 56 -9.17 -28.17 -2.28
CA PHE A 56 -8.30 -28.47 -3.42
C PHE A 56 -7.89 -29.96 -3.39
N PRO A 57 -8.83 -30.88 -3.67
CA PRO A 57 -8.56 -32.31 -3.57
C PRO A 57 -7.45 -32.80 -4.50
N GLU A 58 -7.19 -32.11 -5.61
CA GLU A 58 -6.12 -32.46 -6.54
C GLU A 58 -4.72 -32.42 -5.91
N LEU A 59 -4.50 -31.63 -4.85
CA LEU A 59 -3.20 -31.59 -4.16
C LEU A 59 -2.86 -32.93 -3.49
N LYS A 60 -3.85 -33.79 -3.21
CA LYS A 60 -3.59 -35.15 -2.70
C LYS A 60 -2.84 -36.02 -3.71
N ASN A 61 -2.92 -35.68 -5.00
CA ASN A 61 -2.21 -36.38 -6.07
C ASN A 61 -0.79 -35.83 -6.28
N TYR A 62 -0.41 -34.78 -5.57
CA TYR A 62 0.90 -34.17 -5.66
C TYR A 62 1.79 -34.72 -4.55
N HIS A 63 3.10 -34.69 -4.78
CA HIS A 63 4.10 -35.04 -3.80
C HIS A 63 4.61 -33.79 -3.10
N ILE A 64 4.84 -33.87 -1.78
CA ILE A 64 5.55 -32.80 -1.07
C ILE A 64 7.02 -32.88 -1.48
N GLY A 65 7.47 -31.93 -2.28
CA GLY A 65 8.84 -31.85 -2.77
C GLY A 65 9.78 -31.18 -1.77
N MET A 66 9.26 -30.25 -0.96
CA MET A 66 10.01 -29.53 0.07
C MET A 66 9.09 -28.99 1.16
N ILE A 67 9.58 -28.99 2.40
CA ILE A 67 8.98 -28.29 3.55
C ILE A 67 10.04 -27.38 4.13
N GLN A 68 9.70 -26.11 4.35
CA GLN A 68 10.54 -25.17 5.05
C GLN A 68 9.77 -24.53 6.21
N LYS A 69 10.48 -24.16 7.27
CA LYS A 69 9.93 -23.41 8.41
C LYS A 69 10.80 -22.20 8.72
N GLY A 70 10.16 -21.07 8.96
CA GLY A 70 10.82 -19.85 9.38
C GLY A 70 9.97 -18.63 9.06
N THR A 71 10.50 -17.44 9.27
CA THR A 71 9.89 -16.21 8.75
C THR A 71 10.13 -16.18 7.25
N GLY A 72 9.09 -16.38 6.45
CA GLY A 72 9.21 -16.60 5.00
C GLY A 72 9.55 -15.35 4.19
N LYS A 73 9.84 -15.57 2.89
CA LYS A 73 10.22 -14.54 1.91
C LYS A 73 9.10 -13.54 1.59
N HIS A 74 7.84 -13.92 1.80
CA HIS A 74 6.68 -13.12 1.39
C HIS A 74 6.29 -12.04 2.40
N GLY A 75 6.95 -11.90 3.54
CA GLY A 75 6.80 -10.71 4.38
C GLY A 75 5.49 -10.65 5.19
N TYR A 76 4.91 -11.79 5.54
CA TYR A 76 3.76 -11.86 6.46
C TYR A 76 4.06 -11.40 7.89
N GLY A 77 5.34 -11.25 8.25
CA GLY A 77 5.76 -10.82 9.59
C GLY A 77 5.59 -11.89 10.67
N VAL A 78 5.31 -13.14 10.29
CA VAL A 78 5.09 -14.28 11.19
C VAL A 78 5.97 -15.46 10.80
N GLU A 79 6.23 -16.36 11.75
CA GLU A 79 6.84 -17.65 11.45
C GLU A 79 5.82 -18.53 10.71
N GLN A 80 6.24 -19.14 9.61
CA GLN A 80 5.38 -19.89 8.70
C GLN A 80 6.02 -21.22 8.28
N TRP A 81 5.15 -22.17 7.97
CA TRP A 81 5.44 -23.34 7.17
C TRP A 81 5.28 -22.99 5.70
N ASP A 82 6.28 -23.30 4.87
CA ASP A 82 6.21 -23.24 3.41
C ASP A 82 6.32 -24.66 2.85
N ILE A 83 5.25 -25.12 2.21
CA ILE A 83 5.09 -26.47 1.71
C ILE A 83 4.98 -26.39 0.19
N THR A 84 6.01 -26.88 -0.50
CA THR A 84 6.06 -26.90 -1.95
C THR A 84 5.70 -28.29 -2.48
N PHE A 85 4.77 -28.34 -3.43
CA PHE A 85 4.24 -29.55 -4.04
C PHE A 85 4.76 -29.72 -5.46
N THR A 86 4.94 -30.96 -5.89
CA THR A 86 5.31 -31.34 -7.25
C THR A 86 4.41 -32.46 -7.76
N LYS A 87 4.05 -32.43 -9.04
CA LYS A 87 3.31 -33.54 -9.68
C LYS A 87 4.18 -34.79 -9.81
N GLU A 88 5.46 -34.60 -10.08
CA GLU A 88 6.45 -35.67 -10.13
C GLU A 88 6.98 -35.98 -8.73
N LYS A 89 7.32 -37.24 -8.46
CA LYS A 89 7.92 -37.65 -7.20
C LYS A 89 9.39 -37.24 -7.13
N LYS A 90 9.65 -35.96 -6.89
CA LYS A 90 11.00 -35.39 -6.77
C LYS A 90 11.14 -34.55 -5.51
N LYS A 91 12.31 -34.65 -4.88
CA LYS A 91 12.71 -33.69 -3.84
C LYS A 91 13.16 -32.41 -4.54
N LEU A 92 12.82 -31.26 -3.95
CA LEU A 92 13.25 -29.97 -4.45
C LEU A 92 14.34 -29.37 -3.55
N ASN A 93 15.25 -28.64 -4.18
CA ASN A 93 16.26 -27.83 -3.50
C ASN A 93 15.92 -26.33 -3.54
N THR A 94 14.83 -25.96 -4.22
CA THR A 94 14.31 -24.60 -4.36
C THR A 94 12.78 -24.59 -4.17
N PRO A 95 12.15 -23.47 -3.79
CA PRO A 95 10.69 -23.38 -3.60
C PRO A 95 9.90 -23.31 -4.92
N GLN A 96 10.45 -23.85 -5.99
CA GLN A 96 9.85 -23.86 -7.32
C GLN A 96 9.18 -25.22 -7.57
N GLY A 97 7.89 -25.30 -7.24
CA GLY A 97 7.05 -26.47 -7.47
C GLY A 97 5.88 -26.20 -8.40
N ASP A 98 4.99 -27.18 -8.52
CA ASP A 98 3.72 -27.07 -9.25
C ASP A 98 2.63 -26.37 -8.41
N ALA A 99 2.75 -26.40 -7.09
CA ALA A 99 1.92 -25.65 -6.16
C ALA A 99 2.66 -25.34 -4.86
N SER A 100 2.21 -24.34 -4.12
CA SER A 100 2.73 -23.95 -2.82
C SER A 100 1.63 -23.66 -1.82
N VAL A 101 1.89 -23.97 -0.55
CA VAL A 101 1.00 -23.67 0.58
C VAL A 101 1.83 -23.03 1.68
N GLU A 102 1.34 -21.92 2.22
CA GLU A 102 1.95 -21.26 3.38
C GLU A 102 0.96 -21.20 4.54
N ILE A 103 1.42 -21.59 5.73
CA ILE A 103 0.61 -21.69 6.95
C ILE A 103 1.35 -21.04 8.11
N GLU A 104 0.70 -20.17 8.87
CA GLU A 104 1.27 -19.59 10.08
C GLU A 104 1.50 -20.68 11.14
N VAL A 105 2.71 -20.71 11.74
CA VAL A 105 3.10 -21.74 12.71
C VAL A 105 2.26 -21.66 14.00
N SER A 106 2.00 -20.46 14.49
CA SER A 106 1.38 -20.23 15.80
C SER A 106 -0.12 -20.57 15.82
N THR A 107 -0.84 -20.20 14.76
CA THR A 107 -2.31 -20.26 14.67
C THR A 107 -2.80 -21.38 13.76
N GLY A 108 -1.96 -21.86 12.83
CA GLY A 108 -2.41 -22.69 11.71
C GLY A 108 -3.19 -21.91 10.65
N GLU A 109 -3.21 -20.58 10.70
CA GLU A 109 -3.87 -19.77 9.68
C GLU A 109 -3.27 -20.03 8.29
N ILE A 110 -4.12 -20.29 7.30
CA ILE A 110 -3.69 -20.47 5.93
C ILE A 110 -3.40 -19.09 5.35
N LEU A 111 -2.14 -18.85 4.96
CA LEU A 111 -1.66 -17.58 4.46
C LEU A 111 -1.69 -17.53 2.93
N ASN A 112 -1.30 -18.63 2.29
CA ASN A 112 -1.21 -18.74 0.83
C ASN A 112 -1.54 -20.17 0.37
N VAL A 113 -2.23 -20.27 -0.76
CA VAL A 113 -2.36 -21.47 -1.58
C VAL A 113 -2.22 -21.00 -3.02
N ASN A 114 -1.26 -21.52 -3.77
CA ASN A 114 -1.05 -21.10 -5.15
C ASN A 114 -0.68 -22.29 -6.05
N PHE A 115 -1.33 -22.38 -7.21
CA PHE A 115 -1.00 -23.33 -8.27
C PHE A 115 -0.25 -22.61 -9.40
N GLN A 116 0.84 -23.24 -9.85
CA GLN A 116 1.63 -22.78 -10.99
C GLN A 116 1.00 -23.28 -12.29
N ASP A 117 -0.15 -22.70 -12.64
CA ASP A 117 -0.80 -22.94 -13.92
C ASP A 117 -0.24 -22.02 -15.00
N LYS A 118 0.11 -22.62 -16.14
CA LYS A 118 0.72 -21.90 -17.28
C LYS A 118 -0.27 -21.00 -18.02
N GLN A 119 -1.57 -21.30 -17.96
CA GLN A 119 -2.58 -20.50 -18.67
C GLN A 119 -3.97 -20.66 -18.03
N LEU A 120 -4.49 -19.55 -17.52
CA LEU A 120 -5.86 -19.44 -17.03
C LEU A 120 -6.68 -18.56 -17.97
N ALA A 121 -7.86 -19.03 -18.35
CA ALA A 121 -8.81 -18.20 -19.09
C ALA A 121 -9.42 -17.17 -18.13
N PRO A 122 -9.45 -15.86 -18.46
CA PRO A 122 -10.06 -14.85 -17.61
C PRO A 122 -11.58 -15.07 -17.46
N LEU A 123 -12.13 -14.59 -16.36
CA LEU A 123 -13.57 -14.63 -16.06
C LEU A 123 -14.14 -13.21 -16.11
N PRO A 124 -15.39 -13.01 -16.59
CA PRO A 124 -16.10 -11.76 -16.39
C PRO A 124 -16.13 -11.37 -14.90
N HIS A 125 -15.93 -10.09 -14.58
CA HIS A 125 -15.77 -9.62 -13.19
C HIS A 125 -16.94 -10.00 -12.28
N ASN A 126 -18.18 -9.94 -12.77
CA ASN A 126 -19.36 -10.35 -12.01
C ASN A 126 -19.34 -11.85 -11.64
N GLN A 127 -18.90 -12.71 -12.56
CA GLN A 127 -18.75 -14.14 -12.30
C GLN A 127 -17.57 -14.41 -11.37
N ALA A 128 -16.44 -13.74 -11.58
CA ALA A 128 -15.26 -13.87 -10.74
C ALA A 128 -15.56 -13.45 -9.29
N GLU A 129 -16.26 -12.34 -9.09
CA GLU A 129 -16.67 -11.84 -7.78
C GLU A 129 -17.53 -12.86 -7.04
N GLN A 130 -18.56 -13.40 -7.69
CA GLN A 130 -19.46 -14.37 -7.07
C GLN A 130 -18.70 -15.64 -6.67
N GLN A 131 -17.90 -16.20 -7.58
CA GLN A 131 -17.13 -17.41 -7.31
C GLN A 131 -16.09 -17.20 -6.19
N ALA A 132 -15.42 -16.05 -6.16
CA ALA A 132 -14.48 -15.71 -5.10
C ALA A 132 -15.18 -15.59 -3.74
N LYS A 133 -16.36 -14.94 -3.67
CA LYS A 133 -17.15 -14.83 -2.43
C LYS A 133 -17.59 -16.19 -1.91
N ASP A 134 -18.10 -17.05 -2.79
CA ASP A 134 -18.53 -18.41 -2.43
C ASP A 134 -17.35 -19.24 -1.93
N PHE A 135 -16.20 -19.14 -2.60
CA PHE A 135 -14.96 -19.77 -2.17
C PHE A 135 -14.53 -19.27 -0.78
N LEU A 136 -14.48 -17.96 -0.53
CA LEU A 136 -14.07 -17.42 0.76
C LEU A 136 -15.03 -17.84 1.88
N GLN A 137 -16.34 -17.85 1.62
CA GLN A 137 -17.32 -18.33 2.60
C GLN A 137 -17.11 -19.81 2.95
N LYS A 138 -16.75 -20.65 1.98
CA LYS A 138 -16.39 -22.07 2.22
C LYS A 138 -15.04 -22.21 2.92
N PHE A 139 -14.06 -21.39 2.56
CA PHE A 139 -12.65 -21.58 2.95
C PHE A 139 -12.30 -20.94 4.28
N ILE A 140 -12.74 -19.70 4.55
CA ILE A 140 -12.47 -18.96 5.79
C ILE A 140 -13.72 -18.67 6.63
N GLY A 141 -14.90 -19.15 6.19
CA GLY A 141 -16.12 -19.10 6.99
C GLY A 141 -16.61 -17.67 7.25
N ASN A 142 -17.04 -17.39 8.47
CA ASN A 142 -17.60 -16.08 8.84
C ASN A 142 -16.59 -14.92 8.74
N GLU A 143 -15.28 -15.20 8.69
CA GLU A 143 -14.27 -14.17 8.49
C GLU A 143 -14.47 -13.46 7.14
N SER A 144 -14.93 -14.16 6.10
CA SER A 144 -15.13 -13.61 4.76
C SER A 144 -16.09 -12.40 4.75
N LYS A 145 -17.04 -12.35 5.68
CA LYS A 145 -18.04 -11.27 5.80
C LYS A 145 -17.43 -9.92 6.17
N GLN A 146 -16.18 -9.90 6.64
CA GLN A 146 -15.45 -8.68 6.99
C GLN A 146 -14.74 -8.06 5.79
N TYR A 147 -14.71 -8.77 4.66
CA TYR A 147 -13.99 -8.38 3.46
C TYR A 147 -14.97 -7.90 2.38
N ILE A 148 -14.61 -6.79 1.73
CA ILE A 148 -15.34 -6.21 0.59
C ILE A 148 -14.44 -6.23 -0.64
N VAL A 149 -15.05 -6.34 -1.81
CA VAL A 149 -14.31 -6.31 -3.08
C VAL A 149 -13.65 -4.94 -3.23
N GLN A 150 -12.34 -4.96 -3.39
CA GLN A 150 -11.54 -3.77 -3.61
C GLN A 150 -11.34 -3.56 -5.10
N ARG A 151 -10.84 -4.55 -5.83
CA ARG A 151 -10.55 -4.40 -7.27
C ARG A 151 -10.46 -5.75 -7.97
N PHE A 152 -10.46 -5.68 -9.29
CA PHE A 152 -10.16 -6.80 -10.17
C PHE A 152 -8.80 -6.57 -10.82
N GLU A 153 -8.03 -7.63 -10.96
CA GLU A 153 -6.75 -7.63 -11.68
C GLU A 153 -6.83 -8.70 -12.77
N ASP A 154 -6.98 -8.24 -14.02
CA ASP A 154 -6.97 -9.09 -15.20
C ASP A 154 -5.51 -9.26 -15.66
N ASN A 155 -4.92 -10.41 -15.33
CA ASN A 155 -3.56 -10.72 -15.73
C ASN A 155 -3.54 -11.16 -17.21
N THR A 156 -3.65 -10.17 -18.10
CA THR A 156 -3.68 -10.37 -19.57
C THR A 156 -2.29 -10.41 -20.20
N LEU A 157 -1.25 -9.98 -19.48
CA LEU A 157 0.13 -9.88 -19.97
C LEU A 157 1.09 -10.63 -19.02
N GLY A 158 1.35 -11.91 -19.31
CA GLY A 158 2.34 -12.73 -18.59
C GLY A 158 1.81 -14.10 -18.13
N THR A 159 2.62 -15.12 -18.41
CA THR A 159 2.67 -16.58 -18.10
C THR A 159 1.66 -17.31 -17.19
N THR A 160 0.61 -16.71 -16.62
CA THR A 160 -0.33 -17.38 -15.71
C THR A 160 -1.81 -17.05 -15.92
N GLY A 161 -2.17 -16.01 -16.69
CA GLY A 161 -3.57 -15.68 -17.05
C GLY A 161 -4.55 -15.48 -15.87
N GLY A 162 -5.85 -15.45 -16.17
CA GLY A 162 -6.96 -15.47 -15.21
C GLY A 162 -7.41 -14.10 -14.70
N THR A 163 -8.41 -14.11 -13.82
CA THR A 163 -8.96 -12.93 -13.16
C THR A 163 -8.74 -13.05 -11.66
N SER A 164 -8.10 -12.04 -11.06
CA SER A 164 -7.92 -11.98 -9.60
C SER A 164 -8.92 -11.00 -9.00
N VAL A 165 -9.59 -11.43 -7.94
CA VAL A 165 -10.47 -10.58 -7.13
C VAL A 165 -9.72 -10.26 -5.85
N VAL A 166 -9.41 -8.98 -5.66
CA VAL A 166 -8.77 -8.49 -4.44
C VAL A 166 -9.84 -7.94 -3.52
N PHE A 167 -9.87 -8.45 -2.30
CA PHE A 167 -10.71 -8.00 -1.22
C PHE A 167 -9.91 -7.25 -0.18
N SER A 168 -10.54 -6.32 0.49
CA SER A 168 -9.97 -5.60 1.63
C SER A 168 -10.88 -5.70 2.84
N LYS A 169 -10.27 -5.79 4.02
CA LYS A 169 -10.99 -5.75 5.29
C LYS A 169 -11.17 -4.29 5.70
N LYS A 170 -12.37 -3.94 6.15
CA LYS A 170 -12.61 -2.61 6.72
C LYS A 170 -11.71 -2.38 7.94
N MET A 171 -11.04 -1.23 7.98
CA MET A 171 -10.13 -0.86 9.06
C MET A 171 -10.82 -0.99 10.43
N GLN A 172 -10.15 -1.66 11.38
CA GLN A 172 -10.64 -1.85 12.75
C GLN A 172 -9.72 -1.14 13.76
N PRO A 173 -10.21 -0.80 14.96
CA PRO A 173 -9.42 -0.08 15.98
C PRO A 173 -8.05 -0.71 16.27
N ASN A 174 -7.98 -2.03 16.38
CA ASN A 174 -6.76 -2.75 16.78
C ASN A 174 -6.17 -3.63 15.66
N GLU A 175 -6.55 -3.39 14.40
CA GLU A 175 -6.01 -4.16 13.27
C GLU A 175 -5.44 -3.23 12.21
N THR A 176 -4.31 -3.63 11.64
CA THR A 176 -3.76 -3.05 10.42
C THR A 176 -4.63 -3.41 9.21
N PHE A 177 -4.35 -2.75 8.08
CA PHE A 177 -5.00 -3.07 6.82
C PHE A 177 -4.71 -4.52 6.41
N LYS A 178 -5.74 -5.23 5.96
CA LYS A 178 -5.64 -6.62 5.50
C LYS A 178 -6.35 -6.77 4.18
N THR A 179 -5.73 -7.51 3.27
CA THR A 179 -6.34 -7.89 2.00
C THR A 179 -6.36 -9.41 1.84
N ILE A 180 -7.20 -9.87 0.93
CA ILE A 180 -7.20 -11.24 0.43
C ILE A 180 -7.28 -11.15 -1.08
N SER A 181 -6.45 -11.91 -1.80
CA SER A 181 -6.57 -12.09 -3.24
C SER A 181 -7.02 -13.51 -3.55
N VAL A 182 -7.98 -13.64 -4.47
CA VAL A 182 -8.42 -14.93 -5.01
C VAL A 182 -8.25 -14.89 -6.52
N ARG A 183 -7.42 -15.76 -7.07
CA ARG A 183 -7.20 -15.89 -8.52
C ARG A 183 -8.01 -17.04 -9.09
N LEU A 184 -8.74 -16.76 -10.16
CA LEU A 184 -9.65 -17.70 -10.81
C LEU A 184 -9.31 -17.87 -12.30
N GLY A 185 -9.57 -19.05 -12.83
CA GLY A 185 -9.59 -19.32 -14.27
C GLY A 185 -10.93 -19.94 -14.69
N ALA A 186 -11.52 -19.47 -15.80
CA ALA A 186 -12.80 -19.97 -16.30
C ALA A 186 -12.80 -21.48 -16.57
N ASN A 187 -11.63 -22.04 -16.91
CA ASN A 187 -11.42 -23.44 -17.23
C ASN A 187 -11.23 -24.35 -16.01
N VAL A 188 -10.95 -23.79 -14.83
CA VAL A 188 -10.44 -24.59 -13.69
C VAL A 188 -10.89 -24.12 -12.30
N GLY A 189 -11.58 -22.98 -12.20
CA GLY A 189 -12.01 -22.40 -10.92
C GLY A 189 -10.88 -21.70 -10.18
N VAL A 190 -10.88 -21.79 -8.84
CA VAL A 190 -9.90 -21.11 -7.96
C VAL A 190 -8.54 -21.75 -8.08
N ARG A 191 -7.51 -20.93 -8.31
CA ARG A 191 -6.10 -21.35 -8.45
C ARG A 191 -5.14 -20.63 -7.54
N ALA A 192 -5.56 -19.55 -6.91
CA ALA A 192 -4.82 -19.00 -5.79
C ALA A 192 -5.74 -18.39 -4.74
N PHE A 193 -5.28 -18.47 -3.50
CA PHE A 193 -5.74 -17.71 -2.36
C PHE A 193 -4.50 -17.16 -1.67
N ALA A 194 -4.46 -15.85 -1.43
CA ALA A 194 -3.37 -15.25 -0.67
C ALA A 194 -3.91 -14.17 0.26
N ARG A 195 -3.53 -14.21 1.52
CA ARG A 195 -3.64 -13.05 2.40
C ARG A 195 -2.61 -12.02 2.00
N GLY A 196 -2.97 -10.75 2.10
CA GLY A 196 -2.05 -9.64 1.90
C GLY A 196 -1.01 -9.57 3.00
N HIS A 197 0.16 -9.06 2.65
CA HIS A 197 1.22 -8.78 3.60
C HIS A 197 0.90 -7.49 4.36
N THR A 198 1.38 -7.40 5.60
CA THR A 198 1.36 -6.12 6.31
C THR A 198 2.53 -5.30 5.81
N GLU A 199 2.28 -4.08 5.33
CA GLU A 199 3.37 -3.20 4.94
C GLU A 199 3.95 -2.49 6.16
N LEU A 200 5.28 -2.28 6.16
CA LEU A 200 5.93 -1.49 7.18
C LEU A 200 5.28 -0.10 7.24
N GLY A 201 4.91 0.32 8.45
CA GLY A 201 4.25 1.60 8.67
C GLY A 201 2.72 1.55 8.62
N ASP A 202 2.09 0.42 8.28
CA ASP A 202 0.63 0.31 8.32
C ASP A 202 0.12 0.60 9.74
N LEU A 203 -0.87 1.48 9.84
CA LEU A 203 -1.44 1.93 11.10
C LEU A 203 -2.69 1.11 11.44
N THR A 204 -2.91 0.89 12.73
CA THR A 204 -4.20 0.43 13.26
C THR A 204 -5.17 1.61 13.39
N GLY A 205 -6.47 1.33 13.50
CA GLY A 205 -7.48 2.38 13.63
C GLY A 205 -7.27 3.28 14.86
N ASN A 206 -6.76 2.73 15.96
CA ASN A 206 -6.48 3.46 17.20
C ASN A 206 -5.25 4.36 17.11
N GLN A 207 -4.35 4.09 16.16
CA GLN A 207 -3.21 4.98 15.88
C GLN A 207 -3.62 6.19 15.04
N LEU A 208 -4.85 6.22 14.50
CA LEU A 208 -5.35 7.36 13.74
C LEU A 208 -6.01 8.40 14.64
N ASN A 209 -5.60 9.65 14.45
CA ASN A 209 -6.27 10.78 15.06
C ASN A 209 -7.54 11.13 14.27
N ARG A 210 -8.70 11.12 14.94
CA ARG A 210 -9.99 11.46 14.31
C ARG A 210 -10.03 12.86 13.72
N GLN A 211 -9.34 13.83 14.34
CA GLN A 211 -9.26 15.20 13.83
C GLN A 211 -8.44 15.27 12.54
N GLU A 212 -7.33 14.52 12.46
CA GLU A 212 -6.51 14.42 11.23
C GLU A 212 -7.31 13.78 10.11
N ILE A 213 -8.03 12.68 10.39
CA ILE A 213 -8.91 12.04 9.42
C ILE A 213 -9.97 13.03 8.93
N GLN A 214 -10.67 13.73 9.83
CA GLN A 214 -11.71 14.67 9.44
C GLN A 214 -11.14 15.82 8.60
N SER A 215 -9.98 16.35 8.97
CA SER A 215 -9.29 17.38 8.18
C SER A 215 -8.92 16.88 6.78
N ALA A 216 -8.40 15.66 6.68
CA ALA A 216 -8.03 15.05 5.42
C ALA A 216 -9.25 14.78 4.52
N LEU A 217 -10.35 14.29 5.09
CA LEU A 217 -11.62 14.10 4.37
C LEU A 217 -12.22 15.44 3.90
N ASN A 218 -12.16 16.50 4.73
CA ASN A 218 -12.62 17.82 4.32
C ASN A 218 -11.84 18.36 3.11
N LYS A 219 -10.52 18.14 3.05
CA LYS A 219 -9.70 18.49 1.88
C LYS A 219 -10.12 17.69 0.64
N LEU A 220 -10.39 16.38 0.79
CA LEU A 220 -10.91 15.55 -0.30
C LEU A 220 -12.25 16.04 -0.82
N TYR A 221 -13.20 16.42 0.04
CA TYR A 221 -14.49 16.96 -0.40
C TYR A 221 -14.39 18.33 -1.08
N LYS A 222 -13.39 19.16 -0.72
CA LYS A 222 -13.12 20.43 -1.42
C LYS A 222 -12.59 20.19 -2.84
N VAL A 223 -11.74 19.19 -3.04
CA VAL A 223 -11.15 18.86 -4.35
C VAL A 223 -12.12 18.06 -5.22
N TYR A 224 -12.86 17.14 -4.59
CA TYR A 224 -13.79 16.20 -5.22
C TYR A 224 -15.19 16.32 -4.61
N PRO A 225 -15.95 17.38 -4.96
CA PRO A 225 -17.26 17.64 -4.40
C PRO A 225 -18.31 16.57 -4.75
N GLU A 226 -18.03 15.72 -5.75
CA GLU A 226 -18.89 14.60 -6.13
C GLU A 226 -18.80 13.40 -5.19
N ALA A 227 -17.76 13.35 -4.34
CA ALA A 227 -17.51 12.24 -3.43
C ALA A 227 -18.61 12.15 -2.36
N LYS A 228 -19.04 10.92 -2.04
CA LYS A 228 -20.09 10.67 -1.03
C LYS A 228 -19.64 9.68 0.02
N GLN A 229 -19.76 10.07 1.29
CA GLN A 229 -19.55 9.20 2.45
C GLN A 229 -18.21 8.45 2.41
N LEU A 230 -17.12 9.19 2.21
CA LEU A 230 -15.77 8.65 2.22
C LEU A 230 -15.42 8.06 3.58
N GLU A 231 -14.88 6.84 3.58
CA GLU A 231 -14.29 6.19 4.75
C GLU A 231 -12.83 5.83 4.51
N VAL A 232 -12.01 5.94 5.56
CA VAL A 232 -10.61 5.50 5.53
C VAL A 232 -10.58 3.98 5.61
N VAL A 233 -9.96 3.36 4.61
CA VAL A 233 -9.85 1.90 4.51
C VAL A 233 -8.44 1.42 4.74
N ARG A 234 -7.43 2.27 4.50
CA ARG A 234 -6.03 2.00 4.80
C ARG A 234 -5.35 3.28 5.29
N ALA A 235 -4.38 3.12 6.18
CA ALA A 235 -3.50 4.20 6.59
C ALA A 235 -2.09 3.65 6.81
N ASN A 236 -1.08 4.41 6.42
CA ASN A 236 0.31 4.04 6.64
C ASN A 236 1.19 5.28 6.84
N ARG A 237 2.17 5.17 7.73
CA ARG A 237 3.10 6.23 8.10
C ARG A 237 4.55 5.80 7.88
N GLY A 238 5.33 6.69 7.26
CA GLY A 238 6.78 6.52 7.13
C GLY A 238 7.41 7.51 6.15
N LYS A 239 8.70 7.33 5.85
CA LYS A 239 9.43 8.15 4.86
C LYS A 239 9.05 7.79 3.43
N ARG A 240 8.41 8.71 2.73
CA ARG A 240 7.90 8.51 1.36
C ARG A 240 8.34 9.61 0.41
N ASP A 241 8.61 9.21 -0.83
CA ASP A 241 8.86 10.16 -1.92
C ASP A 241 7.54 10.80 -2.34
N VAL A 242 7.45 12.12 -2.22
CA VAL A 242 6.32 12.90 -2.77
C VAL A 242 6.76 13.47 -4.10
N GLY A 243 6.02 13.16 -5.18
CA GLY A 243 6.35 13.63 -6.53
C GLY A 243 7.72 13.19 -7.06
N PHE A 244 8.28 12.06 -6.56
CA PHE A 244 9.58 11.50 -6.95
C PHE A 244 10.82 12.35 -6.62
N LEU A 245 10.72 13.32 -5.70
CA LEU A 245 11.80 14.26 -5.42
C LEU A 245 12.41 14.09 -4.02
N VAL A 246 11.66 14.43 -2.97
CA VAL A 246 12.17 14.46 -1.58
C VAL A 246 11.34 13.51 -0.71
N LYS A 247 12.02 12.87 0.25
CA LYS A 247 11.40 11.99 1.24
C LYS A 247 10.88 12.78 2.44
N TYR A 248 9.60 12.65 2.73
CA TYR A 248 8.96 13.22 3.91
C TYR A 248 8.52 12.11 4.85
N GLU A 249 8.66 12.33 6.15
CA GLU A 249 7.85 11.58 7.11
C GLU A 249 6.40 12.03 6.94
N SER A 250 5.55 11.11 6.49
CA SER A 250 4.17 11.42 6.14
C SER A 250 3.22 10.32 6.60
N THR A 251 1.94 10.66 6.70
CA THR A 251 0.85 9.71 6.81
C THR A 251 0.03 9.76 5.53
N GLN A 252 -0.14 8.62 4.88
CA GLN A 252 -1.01 8.46 3.72
C GLN A 252 -2.26 7.69 4.13
N LEU A 253 -3.42 8.23 3.77
CA LEU A 253 -4.74 7.63 3.96
C LEU A 253 -5.32 7.28 2.60
N TRP A 254 -5.81 6.05 2.45
CA TRP A 254 -6.62 5.64 1.30
C TRP A 254 -8.07 5.61 1.71
N VAL A 255 -8.91 6.16 0.85
CA VAL A 255 -10.32 6.33 1.09
C VAL A 255 -11.16 5.61 0.04
N GLN A 256 -12.37 5.25 0.42
CA GLN A 256 -13.36 4.60 -0.41
C GLN A 256 -14.73 5.20 -0.13
N GLU A 257 -15.57 5.31 -1.14
CA GLU A 257 -16.98 5.66 -0.94
C GLU A 257 -17.71 4.46 -0.33
N LYS A 258 -18.44 4.69 0.76
CA LYS A 258 -19.14 3.62 1.48
C LYS A 258 -20.05 2.82 0.55
N GLY A 259 -19.86 1.51 0.53
CA GLY A 259 -20.66 0.58 -0.27
C GLY A 259 -20.29 0.49 -1.76
N LYS A 260 -19.29 1.23 -2.22
CA LYS A 260 -18.70 1.03 -3.57
C LYS A 260 -17.51 0.10 -3.50
N ASN A 261 -17.03 -0.39 -4.64
CA ASN A 261 -15.75 -1.10 -4.76
C ASN A 261 -14.67 -0.11 -5.19
N GLY A 262 -13.40 -0.37 -4.85
CA GLY A 262 -12.26 0.45 -5.26
C GLY A 262 -11.90 1.56 -4.28
N PHE A 263 -10.63 1.95 -4.30
CA PHE A 263 -10.25 3.21 -3.66
C PHE A 263 -10.83 4.36 -4.47
N PHE A 264 -11.45 5.31 -3.77
CA PHE A 264 -11.81 6.58 -4.35
C PHE A 264 -10.55 7.40 -4.64
N GLY A 265 -9.59 7.39 -3.72
CA GLY A 265 -8.39 8.21 -3.79
C GLY A 265 -7.53 8.06 -2.55
N PHE A 266 -6.51 8.90 -2.45
CA PHE A 266 -5.67 9.01 -1.27
C PHE A 266 -5.37 10.46 -0.93
N VAL A 267 -4.98 10.67 0.32
CA VAL A 267 -4.51 11.94 0.86
C VAL A 267 -3.30 11.69 1.74
N GLU A 268 -2.27 12.50 1.57
CA GLU A 268 -0.99 12.38 2.24
C GLU A 268 -0.63 13.72 2.90
N TYR A 269 -0.21 13.66 4.15
CA TYR A 269 0.17 14.81 4.95
C TYR A 269 1.43 14.55 5.75
N ASP A 270 2.20 15.62 6.02
CA ASP A 270 3.38 15.56 6.89
C ASP A 270 2.97 15.43 8.37
N LEU A 271 3.95 15.27 9.26
CA LEU A 271 3.72 15.18 10.72
C LEU A 271 3.10 16.45 11.33
N SER A 272 3.11 17.58 10.61
CA SER A 272 2.48 18.83 11.01
C SER A 272 1.05 18.99 10.46
N GLY A 273 0.56 18.01 9.70
CA GLY A 273 -0.77 18.03 9.06
C GLY A 273 -0.85 18.84 7.76
N ASN A 274 0.30 19.29 7.21
CA ASN A 274 0.32 19.97 5.92
C ASN A 274 0.05 18.98 4.80
N LEU A 275 -0.77 19.39 3.83
CA LEU A 275 -1.06 18.58 2.66
C LEU A 275 0.22 18.42 1.80
N LEU A 276 0.62 17.17 1.56
CA LEU A 276 1.71 16.80 0.66
C LEU A 276 1.18 16.34 -0.69
N SER A 277 0.18 15.46 -0.70
CA SER A 277 -0.43 15.00 -1.95
C SER A 277 -1.87 14.57 -1.73
N LEU A 278 -2.68 14.70 -2.76
CA LEU A 278 -4.03 14.19 -2.81
C LEU A 278 -4.35 13.85 -4.27
N SER A 279 -4.90 12.67 -4.48
CA SER A 279 -5.24 12.18 -5.82
C SER A 279 -6.44 11.28 -5.77
N LYS A 280 -7.23 11.32 -6.84
CA LYS A 280 -8.25 10.33 -7.14
C LYS A 280 -7.56 9.09 -7.68
N SER A 281 -8.05 7.90 -7.33
CA SER A 281 -7.57 6.66 -7.95
C SER A 281 -8.08 6.63 -9.39
N GLU A 282 -7.21 6.31 -10.34
CA GLU A 282 -7.48 6.47 -11.78
C GLU A 282 -8.80 5.81 -12.21
N THR A 283 -9.74 6.62 -12.71
CA THR A 283 -10.37 6.30 -14.01
C THR A 283 -9.53 7.04 -15.04
N SER A 284 -9.06 6.37 -16.11
CA SER A 284 -8.33 7.04 -17.19
C SER A 284 -9.01 8.37 -17.56
N PRO A 285 -8.24 9.46 -17.77
CA PRO A 285 -8.83 10.70 -18.26
C PRO A 285 -9.71 10.40 -19.47
N PRO A 286 -10.94 10.94 -19.56
CA PRO A 286 -11.69 10.85 -20.81
C PRO A 286 -10.85 11.48 -21.94
N ILE A 287 -10.98 10.93 -23.15
CA ILE A 287 -10.28 11.43 -24.34
C ILE A 287 -10.83 12.83 -24.65
N GLU A 288 -10.14 13.85 -24.13
CA GLU A 288 -10.58 15.23 -24.21
C GLU A 288 -9.42 16.15 -24.59
N LYS A 289 -9.78 17.30 -25.16
CA LYS A 289 -8.82 18.39 -25.35
C LYS A 289 -8.35 18.89 -23.97
N PRO A 290 -7.08 19.29 -23.82
CA PRO A 290 -6.59 19.82 -22.56
C PRO A 290 -7.37 21.06 -22.14
N LEU A 291 -7.56 21.23 -20.83
CA LEU A 291 -8.24 22.39 -20.27
C LEU A 291 -7.48 23.67 -20.67
N PRO A 292 -8.15 24.69 -21.26
CA PRO A 292 -7.50 25.93 -21.66
C PRO A 292 -6.78 26.62 -20.49
N GLU A 293 -5.60 27.18 -20.76
CA GLU A 293 -4.70 27.77 -19.76
C GLU A 293 -5.41 28.76 -18.81
N ASN A 294 -6.15 29.73 -19.36
CA ASN A 294 -6.86 30.73 -18.56
C ASN A 294 -7.86 30.09 -17.59
N LYS A 295 -8.63 29.10 -18.07
CA LYS A 295 -9.60 28.36 -17.24
C LYS A 295 -8.89 27.51 -16.18
N ALA A 296 -7.78 26.87 -16.53
CA ALA A 296 -6.99 26.09 -15.59
C ALA A 296 -6.42 26.97 -14.48
N LYS A 297 -5.86 28.14 -14.83
CA LYS A 297 -5.32 29.12 -13.88
C LYS A 297 -6.40 29.63 -12.93
N GLU A 298 -7.58 30.01 -13.44
CA GLU A 298 -8.70 30.48 -12.62
C GLU A 298 -9.17 29.42 -11.63
N LYS A 299 -9.43 28.20 -12.11
CA LYS A 299 -9.84 27.07 -11.26
C LYS A 299 -8.79 26.74 -10.20
N ALA A 300 -7.52 26.71 -10.58
CA ALA A 300 -6.42 26.44 -9.66
C ALA A 300 -6.31 27.51 -8.57
N ALA A 301 -6.47 28.80 -8.92
CA ALA A 301 -6.41 29.88 -7.95
C ALA A 301 -7.54 29.81 -6.91
N VAL A 302 -8.75 29.43 -7.31
CA VAL A 302 -9.86 29.17 -6.38
C VAL A 302 -9.52 27.99 -5.46
N LEU A 303 -9.05 26.89 -6.03
CA LEU A 303 -8.73 25.69 -5.25
C LEU A 303 -7.60 25.93 -4.23
N VAL A 304 -6.58 26.72 -4.58
CA VAL A 304 -5.51 27.10 -3.64
C VAL A 304 -6.07 27.88 -2.45
N LYS A 305 -7.00 28.81 -2.69
CA LYS A 305 -7.66 29.56 -1.61
C LYS A 305 -8.46 28.65 -0.70
N ASP A 306 -9.20 27.71 -1.28
CA ASP A 306 -10.03 26.78 -0.51
C ASP A 306 -9.20 25.78 0.30
N LEU A 307 -8.08 25.30 -0.25
CA LEU A 307 -7.24 24.29 0.40
C LEU A 307 -6.34 24.86 1.50
N TYR A 308 -5.78 26.05 1.28
CA TYR A 308 -4.79 26.64 2.19
C TYR A 308 -5.38 27.74 3.09
N GLU A 309 -6.63 28.17 2.83
CA GLU A 309 -7.37 29.13 3.65
C GLU A 309 -6.48 30.34 3.98
N LYS A 310 -6.26 30.67 5.26
CA LYS A 310 -5.40 31.80 5.67
C LYS A 310 -3.97 31.79 5.12
N ASN A 311 -3.46 30.63 4.67
CA ASN A 311 -2.11 30.46 4.12
C ASN A 311 -2.08 30.46 2.58
N TRP A 312 -3.18 30.79 1.89
CA TRP A 312 -3.21 30.80 0.42
C TRP A 312 -2.19 31.78 -0.19
N GLY A 313 -1.86 32.87 0.53
CA GLY A 313 -0.89 33.88 0.12
C GLY A 313 0.56 33.38 0.09
N ASP A 314 0.85 32.20 0.65
CA ASP A 314 2.17 31.58 0.58
C ASP A 314 2.47 31.00 -0.81
N TYR A 315 1.49 30.92 -1.71
CA TYR A 315 1.64 30.34 -3.05
C TYR A 315 1.40 31.39 -4.14
N ALA A 316 2.45 31.71 -4.89
CA ALA A 316 2.37 32.58 -6.06
C ALA A 316 2.26 31.76 -7.34
N PHE A 317 1.32 32.12 -8.22
CA PHE A 317 1.21 31.50 -9.54
C PHE A 317 2.55 31.56 -10.29
N SER A 318 2.94 30.45 -10.91
CA SER A 318 4.18 30.35 -11.69
C SER A 318 3.89 30.21 -13.17
N HIS A 319 3.31 29.10 -13.60
CA HIS A 319 3.09 28.78 -15.01
C HIS A 319 2.08 27.64 -15.17
N VAL A 320 1.68 27.40 -16.42
CA VAL A 320 0.84 26.27 -16.82
C VAL A 320 1.62 25.42 -17.83
N GLU A 321 1.53 24.10 -17.71
CA GLU A 321 2.06 23.15 -18.68
C GLU A 321 0.96 22.26 -19.22
N THR A 322 1.01 21.96 -20.51
CA THR A 322 0.17 20.92 -21.13
C THR A 322 1.08 19.80 -21.57
N LYS A 323 0.84 18.58 -21.04
CA LYS A 323 1.65 17.41 -21.37
C LYS A 323 0.78 16.24 -21.83
N PRO A 324 1.27 15.45 -22.80
CA PRO A 324 0.62 14.18 -23.12
C PRO A 324 0.72 13.23 -21.92
N PHE A 325 -0.38 12.60 -21.55
CA PHE A 325 -0.49 11.55 -20.56
C PHE A 325 -0.70 10.21 -21.29
N LYS A 326 0.14 9.21 -20.99
CA LYS A 326 0.07 7.83 -21.54
C LYS A 326 -0.25 7.76 -23.06
N ASN A 327 0.58 8.42 -23.89
CA ASN A 327 0.60 8.35 -25.36
C ASN A 327 -0.68 8.75 -26.14
N LYS A 328 -1.77 9.18 -25.49
CA LYS A 328 -2.99 9.64 -26.19
C LYS A 328 -3.71 10.82 -25.52
N ASP A 329 -3.62 10.97 -24.20
CA ASP A 329 -4.40 11.96 -23.46
C ASP A 329 -3.59 13.23 -23.24
N SER A 330 -4.20 14.39 -22.98
CA SER A 330 -3.48 15.62 -22.62
C SER A 330 -4.02 16.16 -21.30
N ILE A 331 -3.15 16.30 -20.30
CA ILE A 331 -3.49 16.90 -19.01
C ILE A 331 -2.94 18.33 -18.94
N THR A 332 -3.66 19.18 -18.22
CA THR A 332 -3.21 20.55 -17.92
C THR A 332 -2.70 20.60 -16.49
N LYS A 333 -1.46 21.05 -16.30
CA LYS A 333 -0.83 21.21 -15.00
C LYS A 333 -0.66 22.68 -14.69
N VAL A 334 -1.02 23.09 -13.48
CA VAL A 334 -0.84 24.46 -12.99
C VAL A 334 0.12 24.45 -11.82
N TYR A 335 1.13 25.30 -11.88
CA TYR A 335 2.19 25.37 -10.86
C TYR A 335 2.13 26.68 -10.08
N PHE A 336 2.33 26.58 -8.77
CA PHE A 336 2.55 27.69 -7.86
C PHE A 336 3.86 27.51 -7.11
N LYS A 337 4.61 28.59 -6.93
CA LYS A 337 5.83 28.61 -6.11
C LYS A 337 5.53 29.10 -4.71
N HIS A 338 6.16 28.49 -3.71
CA HIS A 338 6.07 28.99 -2.35
C HIS A 338 6.88 30.27 -2.19
N VAL A 339 6.26 31.34 -1.69
CA VAL A 339 6.88 32.67 -1.58
C VAL A 339 8.11 32.66 -0.66
N ASN A 340 8.00 31.94 0.46
CA ASN A 340 9.06 31.88 1.48
C ASN A 340 10.02 30.68 1.35
N ILE A 341 9.74 29.72 0.46
CA ILE A 341 10.50 28.46 0.35
C ILE A 341 10.79 28.21 -1.14
N PRO A 342 11.90 28.73 -1.70
CA PRO A 342 12.13 28.79 -3.14
C PRO A 342 12.10 27.44 -3.86
N LYS A 343 12.42 26.35 -3.16
CA LYS A 343 12.41 24.99 -3.71
C LYS A 343 11.04 24.31 -3.69
N LYS A 344 10.06 24.87 -2.96
CA LYS A 344 8.75 24.27 -2.76
C LYS A 344 7.75 24.75 -3.81
N GLU A 345 7.10 23.80 -4.47
CA GLU A 345 6.09 24.05 -5.50
C GLU A 345 4.82 23.24 -5.23
N LEU A 346 3.70 23.81 -5.65
CA LEU A 346 2.40 23.17 -5.67
C LEU A 346 2.00 22.93 -7.14
N GLU A 347 1.74 21.68 -7.49
CA GLU A 347 1.20 21.25 -8.78
C GLU A 347 -0.28 20.86 -8.60
N ILE A 348 -1.14 21.37 -9.49
CA ILE A 348 -2.53 20.94 -9.62
C ILE A 348 -2.72 20.43 -11.04
N VAL A 349 -3.21 19.20 -11.17
CA VAL A 349 -3.42 18.53 -12.46
C VAL A 349 -4.91 18.48 -12.76
N PHE A 350 -5.29 18.82 -14.00
CA PHE A 350 -6.67 18.82 -14.48
C PHE A 350 -6.86 17.92 -15.71
N ASN A 351 -8.04 17.31 -15.80
CA ASN A 351 -8.60 16.75 -17.04
C ASN A 351 -9.15 17.85 -17.96
N GLY A 352 -9.55 17.50 -19.18
CA GLY A 352 -10.12 18.42 -20.17
C GLY A 352 -11.41 19.13 -19.71
N ASP A 353 -12.30 18.40 -19.05
CA ASP A 353 -13.51 18.89 -18.37
C ASP A 353 -13.22 19.81 -17.17
N GLY A 354 -11.95 19.87 -16.76
CA GLY A 354 -11.44 20.62 -15.64
C GLY A 354 -11.83 20.06 -14.28
N SER A 355 -12.13 18.76 -14.20
CA SER A 355 -12.04 17.99 -12.97
C SER A 355 -10.58 17.88 -12.54
N VAL A 356 -10.34 17.92 -11.23
CA VAL A 356 -8.99 17.78 -10.66
C VAL A 356 -8.59 16.30 -10.74
N VAL A 357 -7.37 16.02 -11.17
CA VAL A 357 -6.77 14.69 -11.12
C VAL A 357 -6.02 14.53 -9.81
N SER A 358 -5.14 15.48 -9.51
CA SER A 358 -4.32 15.49 -8.30
C SER A 358 -3.88 16.89 -7.88
N VAL A 359 -3.50 17.01 -6.62
CA VAL A 359 -2.85 18.16 -6.00
C VAL A 359 -1.60 17.65 -5.29
N THR A 360 -0.42 18.16 -5.63
CA THR A 360 0.85 17.70 -5.05
C THR A 360 1.74 18.87 -4.67
N ASN A 361 2.21 18.86 -3.43
CA ASN A 361 3.16 19.79 -2.88
C ASN A 361 4.51 19.09 -2.73
N PHE A 362 5.54 19.59 -3.41
CA PHE A 362 6.85 18.94 -3.45
C PHE A 362 7.98 19.96 -3.39
N GLU A 363 9.16 19.51 -2.95
CA GLU A 363 10.39 20.28 -3.05
C GLU A 363 11.28 19.75 -4.17
N LYS A 364 11.78 20.66 -5.00
CA LYS A 364 12.83 20.38 -5.98
C LYS A 364 14.14 20.07 -5.25
N LYS A 365 14.89 19.07 -5.75
CA LYS A 365 16.21 18.70 -5.23
C LYS A 365 17.19 19.87 -5.31
#